data_AF-A0A7W8DRT0-F1
#
_entry.id   AF-A0A7W8DRT0-F1
#
_cell.length_a   1.000
_cell.length_b   1.000
_cell.length_c   1.000
_cell.angle_alpha   90.00
_cell.angle_beta   90.00
_cell.angle_gamma   90.00
#
_symmetry.space_group_name_H-M   'P 1'
#
loop_
_entity.id
_entity.type
_entity.pdbx_description
1 polymer ?
#
loop_
_entity_poly.entity_id
_entity_poly.type
_entity_poly.pdbx_seq_one_letter_code
_entity_poly.pdbx_strand_id
1 'polypeptide(L)'
;MSTQPFLDKSKPYYQCQRCGNCCRWPGDVNVTSEEATAIAAYIGMDEDAFIRDCTRLNANRTGLSIIDKPNGECLFLEGLNTCRIQSVKPLQCSGFPNVWSFPGWREKCEAIEIS
;
A
#
# COMPACT_ATOMS: atom_id res chain seq x y z
N MET A 1 15.51 -5.11 -10.25
CA MET A 1 15.80 -3.69 -10.56
C MET A 1 14.61 -2.91 -10.07
N SER A 2 14.77 -2.10 -9.03
CA SER A 2 13.64 -1.44 -8.36
C SER A 2 13.11 -0.32 -9.26
N THR A 3 11.94 -0.54 -9.85
CA THR A 3 11.23 0.45 -10.66
C THR A 3 10.71 1.53 -9.72
N GLN A 4 11.56 2.50 -9.36
CA GLN A 4 11.08 3.66 -8.63
C GLN A 4 10.03 4.36 -9.49
N PRO A 5 8.86 4.69 -8.90
CA PRO A 5 7.81 5.32 -9.66
C PRO A 5 8.25 6.72 -10.11
N PHE A 6 7.93 7.07 -11.35
CA PHE A 6 8.27 8.37 -11.93
C PHE A 6 7.58 9.49 -11.15
N LEU A 7 8.37 10.35 -10.51
CA LEU A 7 7.89 11.54 -9.82
C LEU A 7 7.79 12.71 -10.80
N ASP A 8 6.60 13.29 -10.91
CA ASP A 8 6.37 14.51 -11.67
C ASP A 8 6.96 15.72 -10.91
N LYS A 9 8.11 16.21 -11.38
CA LYS A 9 8.83 17.34 -10.77
C LYS A 9 8.09 18.67 -10.85
N SER A 10 7.00 18.76 -11.61
CA SER A 10 6.17 19.97 -11.69
C SER A 10 5.16 20.09 -10.54
N LYS A 11 5.00 19.03 -9.74
CA LYS A 11 4.07 19.00 -8.61
C LYS A 11 4.82 19.06 -7.28
N PRO A 12 4.18 19.63 -6.24
CA PRO A 12 4.71 19.56 -4.90
C PRO A 12 4.94 18.14 -4.43
N TYR A 13 6.03 17.91 -3.70
CA TYR A 13 6.29 16.66 -3.03
C TYR A 13 5.66 16.66 -1.63
N TYR A 14 4.99 15.57 -1.30
CA TYR A 14 4.34 15.35 -0.02
C TYR A 14 5.09 14.30 0.80
N GLN A 15 5.63 14.73 1.94
CA GLN A 15 6.30 13.87 2.90
C GLN A 15 5.27 13.12 3.75
N CYS A 16 5.27 11.79 3.62
CA CYS A 16 4.42 10.91 4.44
C CYS A 16 4.75 11.08 5.92
N GLN A 17 3.73 11.41 6.74
CA GLN A 17 3.83 11.55 8.19
C GLN A 17 3.53 10.26 8.96
N ARG A 18 3.35 9.14 8.24
CA ARG A 18 2.96 7.84 8.83
C ARG A 18 1.70 7.93 9.68
N CYS A 19 0.69 8.68 9.22
CA CYS A 19 -0.60 8.81 9.92
C CYS A 19 -1.48 7.55 9.85
N GLY A 20 -1.14 6.56 9.02
CA GLY A 20 -1.87 5.30 8.90
C GLY A 20 -3.24 5.38 8.20
N ASN A 21 -3.75 6.58 7.88
CA ASN A 21 -5.08 6.76 7.30
C ASN A 21 -5.26 6.00 5.97
N CYS A 22 -4.23 5.95 5.11
CA CYS A 22 -4.30 5.21 3.86
C CYS A 22 -4.48 3.69 4.04
N CYS A 23 -4.10 3.13 5.19
CA CYS A 23 -4.32 1.73 5.53
C CYS A 23 -5.74 1.46 6.07
N ARG A 24 -6.56 2.49 6.25
CA ARG A 24 -7.92 2.41 6.82
C ARG A 24 -9.01 2.81 5.83
N TRP A 25 -8.63 3.24 4.63
CA TRP A 25 -9.61 3.57 3.61
C TRP A 25 -10.09 2.29 2.93
N PRO A 26 -11.38 2.21 2.59
CA PRO A 26 -11.87 1.11 1.78
C PRO A 26 -11.22 1.16 0.40
N GLY A 27 -10.93 -0.01 -0.18
CA GLY A 27 -10.42 -0.12 -1.54
C GLY A 27 -9.60 -1.38 -1.76
N ASP A 28 -9.00 -1.45 -2.95
CA ASP A 28 -8.04 -2.49 -3.29
C ASP A 28 -6.62 -1.96 -3.06
N VAL A 29 -5.78 -2.76 -2.39
CA VAL A 29 -4.32 -2.61 -2.42
C VAL A 29 -3.81 -3.70 -3.35
N ASN A 30 -3.74 -3.38 -4.65
CA ASN A 30 -3.34 -4.35 -5.65
C ASN A 30 -1.87 -4.72 -5.48
N VAL A 31 -1.58 -6.00 -5.72
CA VAL A 31 -0.22 -6.53 -5.69
C VAL A 31 0.10 -7.23 -6.99
N THR A 32 1.30 -7.00 -7.52
CA THR A 32 1.85 -7.81 -8.61
C THR A 32 2.38 -9.15 -8.08
N SER A 33 2.71 -10.07 -8.98
CA SER A 33 3.37 -11.33 -8.61
C SER A 33 4.70 -11.07 -7.91
N GLU A 34 5.52 -10.14 -8.40
CA GLU A 34 6.80 -9.80 -7.80
C GLU A 34 6.65 -9.19 -6.39
N GLU A 35 5.62 -8.36 -6.20
CA GLU A 35 5.30 -7.80 -4.89
C GLU A 35 4.80 -8.88 -3.93
N ALA A 36 3.97 -9.81 -4.39
CA ALA A 36 3.52 -10.95 -3.59
C ALA A 36 4.70 -11.81 -3.14
N THR A 37 5.60 -12.20 -4.05
CA THR A 37 6.84 -12.92 -3.73
C THR A 37 7.68 -12.17 -2.70
N ALA A 38 7.89 -10.86 -2.90
CA ALA A 38 8.70 -10.03 -2.01
C ALA A 38 8.10 -9.90 -0.60
N ILE A 39 6.78 -9.72 -0.51
CA ILE A 39 6.08 -9.61 0.77
C ILE A 39 6.11 -10.96 1.51
N ALA A 40 5.81 -12.06 0.82
CA ALA A 40 5.83 -13.41 1.39
C ALA A 40 7.22 -13.73 1.99
N ALA A 41 8.28 -13.51 1.22
CA ALA A 41 9.66 -13.70 1.67
C ALA A 41 10.00 -12.81 2.88
N TYR A 42 9.57 -11.54 2.88
CA TYR A 42 9.84 -10.60 3.96
C TYR A 42 9.16 -11.00 5.28
N ILE A 43 7.95 -11.55 5.22
CA ILE A 43 7.22 -12.00 6.42
C ILE A 43 7.55 -13.45 6.82
N GLY A 44 8.43 -14.13 6.08
CA GLY A 44 8.82 -15.52 6.33
C GLY A 44 7.71 -16.54 6.02
N MET A 45 6.90 -16.26 5.00
CA MET A 45 5.77 -17.09 4.56
C MET A 45 6.04 -17.64 3.16
N ASP A 46 5.53 -18.84 2.89
CA ASP A 46 5.47 -19.39 1.55
C ASP A 46 4.58 -18.52 0.64
N GLU A 47 4.92 -18.41 -0.65
CA GLU A 47 4.20 -17.54 -1.58
C GLU A 47 2.76 -17.99 -1.81
N ASP A 48 2.51 -19.29 -1.99
CA ASP A 48 1.17 -19.83 -2.18
C ASP A 48 0.32 -19.61 -0.91
N ALA A 49 0.93 -19.77 0.26
CA ALA A 49 0.28 -19.44 1.53
C ALA A 49 -0.05 -17.94 1.64
N PHE A 50 0.86 -17.05 1.23
CA PHE A 50 0.58 -15.62 1.20
C PHE A 50 -0.58 -15.28 0.26
N ILE A 51 -0.57 -15.81 -0.97
CA ILE A 51 -1.63 -15.59 -1.94
C ILE A 51 -2.97 -16.06 -1.36
N ARG A 52 -3.02 -17.26 -0.79
CA ARG A 52 -4.25 -17.84 -0.24
C ARG A 52 -4.77 -17.10 1.00
N ASP A 53 -3.88 -16.78 1.95
CA ASP A 53 -4.28 -16.37 3.30
C ASP A 53 -4.20 -14.84 3.52
N CYS A 54 -3.46 -14.12 2.67
CA CYS A 54 -3.24 -12.67 2.80
C CYS A 54 -3.83 -11.86 1.65
N THR A 55 -4.36 -12.49 0.60
CA THR A 55 -4.92 -11.79 -0.56
C THR A 55 -6.33 -12.27 -0.91
N ARG A 56 -7.00 -11.47 -1.73
CA ARG A 56 -8.30 -11.75 -2.36
C ARG A 56 -8.26 -11.26 -3.80
N LEU A 57 -9.22 -11.69 -4.62
CA LEU A 57 -9.44 -11.03 -5.91
C LEU A 57 -9.79 -9.56 -5.69
N ASN A 58 -9.21 -8.69 -6.50
CA ASN A 58 -9.58 -7.28 -6.55
C ASN A 58 -11.00 -7.10 -7.15
N ALA A 59 -11.57 -5.89 -7.03
CA ALA A 59 -12.98 -5.65 -7.36
C ALA A 59 -13.33 -5.97 -8.83
N ASN A 60 -12.41 -5.73 -9.76
CA ASN A 60 -12.60 -6.02 -11.19
C ASN A 60 -12.16 -7.45 -11.59
N ARG A 61 -11.69 -8.25 -10.63
CA ARG A 61 -11.24 -9.64 -10.80
C ARG A 61 -10.10 -9.82 -11.82
N THR A 62 -9.27 -8.79 -12.03
CA THR A 62 -8.11 -8.87 -12.93
C THR A 62 -6.79 -9.15 -12.19
N GLY A 63 -6.81 -9.22 -10.86
CA GLY A 63 -5.62 -9.44 -10.06
C GLY A 63 -5.94 -9.66 -8.58
N LEU A 64 -4.89 -9.59 -7.77
CA LEU A 64 -4.97 -9.78 -6.31
C LEU A 64 -4.88 -8.44 -5.59
N SER A 65 -5.61 -8.34 -4.49
CA SER A 65 -5.51 -7.29 -3.49
C SER A 65 -5.20 -7.89 -2.13
N ILE A 66 -4.46 -7.18 -1.30
CA ILE A 66 -4.32 -7.53 0.13
C ILE A 66 -5.72 -7.52 0.78
N ILE A 67 -5.97 -8.46 1.69
CA ILE A 67 -7.22 -8.51 2.47
C ILE A 67 -7.25 -7.45 3.57
N ASP A 68 -8.44 -7.19 4.07
CA ASP A 68 -8.66 -6.35 5.24
C ASP A 68 -8.86 -7.22 6.48
N LYS A 69 -8.48 -6.67 7.63
CA LYS A 69 -8.86 -7.17 8.95
C LYS A 69 -10.38 -7.03 9.13
N PRO A 70 -10.98 -7.72 10.13
CA PRO A 70 -12.42 -7.61 10.40
C PRO A 70 -12.92 -6.18 10.69
N ASN A 71 -12.04 -5.28 11.14
CA ASN A 71 -12.36 -3.88 11.39
C ASN A 71 -12.20 -2.97 10.15
N GLY A 72 -11.88 -3.54 8.98
CA GLY A 72 -11.70 -2.80 7.72
C GLY A 72 -10.32 -2.16 7.54
N GLU A 73 -9.39 -2.37 8.45
CA GLU A 73 -8.00 -1.94 8.27
C GLU A 73 -7.23 -2.94 7.39
N CYS A 74 -6.25 -2.47 6.63
CA CYS A 74 -5.34 -3.34 5.89
C CYS A 74 -4.71 -4.41 6.81
N LEU A 75 -4.60 -5.64 6.34
CA LEU A 75 -4.02 -6.77 7.08
C LEU A 75 -2.69 -6.44 7.77
N PHE A 76 -1.83 -5.65 7.12
CA PHE A 76 -0.47 -5.35 7.58
C PHE A 76 -0.35 -4.06 8.41
N LEU A 77 -1.45 -3.40 8.76
CA LEU A 77 -1.41 -2.29 9.72
C LEU A 77 -1.27 -2.85 11.14
N GLU A 78 -0.28 -2.40 11.91
CA GLU A 78 0.00 -2.87 13.27
C GLU A 78 0.12 -1.70 14.24
N GLY A 79 -0.20 -1.97 15.51
CA GLY A 79 -0.18 -0.96 16.57
C GLY A 79 -1.04 0.24 16.22
N LEU A 80 -0.52 1.45 16.45
CA LEU A 80 -1.25 2.68 16.11
C LEU A 80 -1.21 2.97 14.61
N ASN A 81 -0.04 3.11 13.99
CA ASN A 81 0.08 3.52 12.57
C ASN A 81 1.25 2.84 11.83
N THR A 82 1.68 1.66 12.28
CA THR A 82 2.88 1.01 11.76
C THR A 82 2.52 0.01 10.68
N CYS A 83 3.02 0.18 9.45
CA CYS A 83 2.88 -0.84 8.43
C CYS A 83 3.96 -1.93 8.63
N ARG A 84 3.55 -3.18 8.91
CA ARG A 84 4.45 -4.32 9.12
C ARG A 84 5.37 -4.58 7.93
N ILE A 85 4.89 -4.33 6.71
CA ILE A 85 5.60 -4.57 5.45
C ILE A 85 6.23 -3.29 4.87
N GLN A 86 6.54 -2.29 5.70
CA GLN A 86 7.04 -0.97 5.27
C GLN A 86 8.18 -1.03 4.22
N SER A 87 9.13 -1.95 4.40
CA SER A 87 10.32 -2.09 3.54
C SER A 87 10.03 -2.71 2.17
N VAL A 88 8.92 -3.42 2.04
CA VAL A 88 8.49 -4.15 0.83
C VAL A 88 7.06 -3.76 0.45
N LYS A 89 6.68 -2.51 0.75
CA LYS A 89 5.35 -1.99 0.43
C LYS A 89 5.06 -2.14 -1.06
N PRO A 90 3.82 -2.53 -1.44
CA PRO A 90 3.39 -2.44 -2.82
C PRO A 90 3.58 -1.02 -3.34
N LEU A 91 3.89 -0.90 -4.64
CA LEU A 91 4.10 0.36 -5.34
C LEU A 91 2.90 1.29 -5.20
N GLN A 92 1.69 0.71 -5.17
CA GLN A 92 0.47 1.46 -4.90
C GLN A 92 0.53 2.16 -3.53
N CYS A 93 0.98 1.48 -2.48
CA CYS A 93 1.10 2.07 -1.14
C CYS A 93 2.28 3.04 -1.02
N SER A 94 3.45 2.72 -1.59
CA SER A 94 4.64 3.58 -1.49
C SER A 94 4.59 4.78 -2.42
N GLY A 95 3.83 4.70 -3.50
CA GLY A 95 3.66 5.78 -4.47
C GLY A 95 2.66 6.85 -4.04
N PHE A 96 1.74 6.55 -3.12
CA PHE A 96 0.78 7.55 -2.64
C PHE A 96 1.45 8.54 -1.66
N PRO A 97 1.17 9.87 -1.77
CA PRO A 97 0.30 10.54 -2.73
C PRO A 97 1.05 11.14 -3.95
N ASN A 98 2.34 10.87 -4.11
CA ASN A 98 3.21 11.57 -5.06
C ASN A 98 3.17 11.02 -6.50
N VAL A 99 2.86 9.74 -6.67
CA VAL A 99 2.81 9.02 -7.96
C VAL A 99 1.38 8.94 -8.45
N TRP A 100 0.46 8.72 -7.51
CA TRP A 100 -0.97 8.72 -7.75
C TRP A 100 -1.68 9.26 -6.51
N SER A 101 -2.84 9.84 -6.74
CA SER A 101 -3.75 10.30 -5.69
C SER A 101 -5.18 10.36 -6.25
N PHE A 102 -6.15 10.65 -5.39
CA PHE A 102 -7.55 10.81 -5.76
C PHE A 102 -8.10 12.15 -5.24
N PRO A 103 -9.15 12.74 -5.86
CA PRO A 103 -9.72 14.00 -5.38
C PRO A 103 -10.12 13.96 -3.90
N GLY A 104 -9.73 14.97 -3.12
CA GLY A 104 -10.02 15.05 -1.67
C GLY A 104 -9.05 14.26 -0.77
N TRP A 105 -7.99 13.64 -1.32
CA TRP A 105 -7.04 12.88 -0.49
C TRP A 105 -6.38 13.70 0.63
N ARG A 106 -6.21 15.01 0.44
CA ARG A 106 -5.61 15.94 1.41
C ARG A 106 -6.46 16.15 2.66
N GLU A 107 -7.77 15.90 2.58
CA GLU A 107 -8.66 15.94 3.75
C GLU A 107 -8.51 14.70 4.64
N LYS A 108 -7.87 13.64 4.11
CA LYS A 108 -7.75 12.34 4.76
C LYS A 108 -6.31 11.99 5.13
N CYS A 109 -5.33 12.44 4.35
CA CYS A 109 -3.92 12.18 4.59
C CYS A 109 -3.24 13.38 5.24
N GLU A 110 -2.42 13.13 6.25
CA GLU A 110 -1.66 14.17 6.96
C GLU A 110 -0.30 14.42 6.32
N ALA A 111 -0.08 14.01 5.07
CA ALA A 111 1.19 14.25 4.39
C ALA A 111 1.45 15.75 4.25
N ILE A 112 2.68 16.17 4.55
CA ILE A 112 3.07 17.58 4.55
C ILE A 112 3.75 17.90 3.22
N GLU A 113 3.31 18.98 2.59
CA GLU A 113 3.98 19.54 1.41
C GLU A 113 5.34 20.12 1.80
N ILE A 114 6.40 19.73 1.10
CA ILE A 114 7.78 20.15 1.42
C ILE A 114 8.54 20.79 0.26
N SER A 115 7.92 20.95 -0.92
CA SER A 115 8.54 21.58 -2.10
C SER A 115 7.51 22.19 -3.03
#